data_AF-Q08VT8-F1
#
_entry.id   AF-Q08VT8-F1
#
_cell.length_a   1.000
_cell.length_b   1.000
_cell.length_c   1.000
_cell.angle_alpha   90.00
_cell.angle_beta   90.00
_cell.angle_gamma   90.00
#
_symmetry.space_group_name_H-M   'P 1'
#
loop_
_entity.id
_entity.type
_entity.pdbx_description
1 polymer ?
#
loop_
_entity_poly.entity_id
_entity_poly.type
_entity_poly.pdbx_seq_one_letter_code
_entity_poly.pdbx_strand_id
1 'polypeptide(L)'
;MDPSLDAWSTSVFWASGALPRLNARIQTGPASARGFRLDRLRCQKSLLLGPEGGTLMLTGNGETVTLGCEGEVEALLSPGAAFVLWVPGPQDLDGAIAALDDFRTLLGPGMQEPLPRSKQLQSYLIALDAERAGASYRDIAILLYGEEAAAKHWRNPARHMKDAVRYAVRRGWALMEGGYRRLLLKPQWAGPA
;
A
#
# COMPACT_ATOMS: atom_id res chain seq x y z
N MET A 1 -8.68 -11.06 7.86
CA MET A 1 -8.81 -10.72 6.42
C MET A 1 -9.09 -12.00 5.67
N ASP A 2 -10.04 -11.96 4.74
CA ASP A 2 -10.26 -13.05 3.78
C ASP A 2 -9.29 -12.88 2.59
N PRO A 3 -8.34 -13.81 2.38
CA PRO A 3 -7.38 -13.74 1.28
C PRO A 3 -7.96 -14.15 -0.08
N SER A 4 -9.22 -14.60 -0.13
CA SER A 4 -9.92 -14.92 -1.39
C SER A 4 -10.52 -13.69 -2.07
N LEU A 5 -10.62 -12.57 -1.35
CA LEU A 5 -11.13 -11.30 -1.84
C LEU A 5 -10.03 -10.48 -2.52
N ASP A 6 -10.42 -9.63 -3.46
CA ASP A 6 -9.47 -8.74 -4.15
C ASP A 6 -8.99 -7.58 -3.26
N ALA A 7 -7.94 -6.91 -3.71
CA ALA A 7 -7.33 -5.79 -2.98
C ALA A 7 -8.24 -4.55 -2.85
N TRP A 8 -9.35 -4.48 -3.59
CA TRP A 8 -10.30 -3.38 -3.54
C TRP A 8 -11.39 -3.60 -2.48
N SER A 9 -11.73 -4.87 -2.26
CA SER A 9 -12.76 -5.31 -1.32
C SER A 9 -12.21 -5.68 0.06
N THR A 10 -10.90 -5.91 0.18
CA THR A 10 -10.25 -6.30 1.44
C THR A 10 -9.24 -5.23 1.89
N SER A 11 -9.43 -4.67 3.08
CA SER A 11 -8.52 -3.67 3.64
C SER A 11 -7.42 -4.35 4.45
N VAL A 12 -6.16 -4.12 4.08
CA VAL A 12 -4.98 -4.64 4.77
C VAL A 12 -4.52 -3.66 5.84
N PHE A 13 -4.66 -4.03 7.11
CA PHE A 13 -4.06 -3.29 8.22
C PHE A 13 -2.74 -3.93 8.63
N TRP A 14 -1.72 -3.10 8.85
CA TRP A 14 -0.43 -3.54 9.35
C TRP A 14 -0.37 -3.42 10.87
N ALA A 15 0.41 -4.30 11.50
CA ALA A 15 0.66 -4.23 12.93
C ALA A 15 1.28 -2.87 13.32
N SER A 16 1.01 -2.43 14.54
CA SER A 16 1.58 -1.19 15.07
C SER A 16 3.11 -1.18 14.94
N GLY A 17 3.66 -0.09 14.38
CA GLY A 17 5.10 0.08 14.16
C GLY A 17 5.65 -0.50 12.84
N ALA A 18 4.83 -1.19 12.04
CA ALA A 18 5.26 -1.71 10.74
C ALA A 18 5.41 -0.62 9.66
N LEU A 19 4.61 0.45 9.77
CA LEU A 19 4.68 1.64 8.92
C LEU A 19 4.77 2.90 9.81
N PRO A 20 5.40 3.98 9.32
CA PRO A 20 5.22 5.29 9.94
C PRO A 20 3.73 5.60 10.07
N ARG A 21 3.30 5.99 11.26
CA ARG A 21 1.90 6.29 11.58
C ARG A 21 1.76 7.73 12.01
N LEU A 22 0.68 8.38 11.59
CA LEU A 22 0.24 9.63 12.21
C LEU A 22 -0.73 9.30 13.34
N ASN A 23 -0.87 10.22 14.29
CA ASN A 23 -1.88 10.09 15.33
C ASN A 23 -2.95 11.15 15.10
N ALA A 24 -4.20 10.76 15.30
CA ALA A 24 -5.37 11.55 15.01
C ALA A 24 -6.26 11.59 16.25
N ARG A 25 -6.64 12.80 16.67
CA ARG A 25 -7.68 12.98 17.68
C ARG A 25 -9.00 13.31 17.01
N ILE A 26 -10.02 12.53 17.31
CA ILE A 26 -11.34 12.69 16.69
C ILE A 26 -12.04 13.92 17.29
N GLN A 27 -12.72 14.67 16.41
CA GLN A 27 -13.45 15.89 16.76
C GLN A 27 -14.88 15.81 16.23
N THR A 28 -15.83 16.13 17.12
CA THR A 28 -17.26 16.18 16.84
C THR A 28 -17.81 17.59 17.13
N GLY A 29 -19.03 17.87 16.67
CA GLY A 29 -19.70 19.15 16.92
C GLY A 29 -18.94 20.37 16.37
N PRO A 30 -18.97 21.52 17.05
CA PRO A 30 -18.34 22.77 16.58
C PRO A 30 -16.81 22.66 16.38
N ALA A 31 -16.12 21.80 17.13
CA ALA A 31 -14.68 21.61 17.02
C ALA A 31 -14.27 21.05 15.65
N SER A 32 -15.16 20.29 15.00
CA SER A 32 -14.92 19.66 13.70
C SER A 32 -14.63 20.66 12.57
N ALA A 33 -14.98 21.94 12.74
CA ALA A 33 -14.75 22.98 11.74
C ALA A 33 -13.26 23.27 11.48
N ARG A 34 -12.37 22.95 12.42
CA ARG A 34 -10.92 23.19 12.31
C ARG A 34 -10.12 21.93 11.93
N GLY A 35 -10.75 20.76 11.91
CA GLY A 35 -10.11 19.49 11.61
C GLY A 35 -10.24 19.07 10.14
N PHE A 36 -9.53 18.00 9.79
CA PHE A 36 -9.71 17.30 8.52
C PHE A 36 -11.05 16.57 8.53
N ARG A 37 -11.97 17.07 7.72
CA ARG A 37 -13.31 16.50 7.54
C ARG A 37 -13.23 15.22 6.72
N LEU A 38 -13.54 14.08 7.34
CA LEU A 38 -13.35 12.77 6.71
C LEU A 38 -14.17 12.64 5.42
N ASP A 39 -15.40 13.15 5.43
CA ASP A 39 -16.33 13.21 4.30
C ASP A 39 -15.79 14.02 3.09
N ARG A 40 -14.86 14.95 3.33
CA ARG A 40 -14.25 15.78 2.27
C ARG A 40 -13.00 15.18 1.65
N LEU A 41 -12.39 14.17 2.26
CA LEU A 41 -11.19 13.55 1.72
C LEU A 41 -11.55 12.66 0.53
N ARG A 42 -10.96 12.90 -0.65
CA ARG A 42 -11.18 12.08 -1.85
C ARG A 42 -10.21 10.90 -1.91
N CYS A 43 -10.37 9.97 -0.98
CA CYS A 43 -9.60 8.75 -0.87
C CYS A 43 -10.48 7.59 -0.41
N GLN A 44 -10.02 6.35 -0.61
CA GLN A 44 -10.61 5.18 0.03
C GLN A 44 -10.30 5.21 1.53
N LYS A 45 -11.29 4.85 2.35
CA LYS A 45 -11.21 4.92 3.82
C LYS A 45 -11.59 3.56 4.38
N SER A 46 -10.78 3.06 5.29
CA SER A 46 -11.06 1.82 6.02
C SER A 46 -10.80 2.05 7.49
N LEU A 47 -11.75 1.68 8.34
CA LEU A 47 -11.63 1.84 9.78
C LEU A 47 -11.56 0.46 10.43
N LEU A 48 -10.52 0.23 11.21
CA LEU A 48 -10.40 -0.91 12.10
C LEU A 48 -10.66 -0.43 13.53
N LEU A 49 -11.76 -0.90 14.12
CA LEU A 49 -12.06 -0.66 15.54
C LEU A 49 -11.42 -1.77 16.38
N GLY A 50 -10.79 -1.38 17.48
CA GLY A 50 -10.22 -2.28 18.47
C GLY A 50 -10.60 -1.86 19.88
N PRO A 51 -10.29 -2.68 20.90
CA PRO A 51 -10.62 -2.36 22.28
C PRO A 51 -9.85 -1.14 22.83
N GLU A 52 -8.67 -0.85 22.28
CA GLU A 52 -7.77 0.23 22.72
C GLU A 52 -7.89 1.51 21.87
N GLY A 53 -8.92 1.62 21.02
CA GLY A 53 -9.12 2.72 20.07
C GLY A 53 -9.32 2.20 18.64
N GLY A 54 -8.93 2.99 17.63
CA GLY A 54 -9.08 2.55 16.24
C GLY A 54 -7.96 2.99 15.32
N THR A 55 -7.88 2.32 14.18
CA THR A 55 -6.93 2.63 13.12
C THR A 55 -7.69 3.01 11.86
N LEU A 56 -7.52 4.25 11.41
CA LEU A 56 -8.06 4.73 10.16
C LEU A 56 -6.99 4.63 9.07
N MET A 57 -7.25 3.84 8.05
CA MET A 57 -6.40 3.73 6.86
C MET A 57 -7.02 4.53 5.72
N LEU A 58 -6.21 5.39 5.12
CA LEU A 58 -6.55 6.21 3.97
C LEU A 58 -5.69 5.77 2.79
N THR A 59 -6.30 5.47 1.65
CA THR A 59 -5.60 5.04 0.44
C THR A 59 -6.03 5.90 -0.74
N GLY A 60 -5.07 6.47 -1.46
CA GLY A 60 -5.33 7.34 -2.61
C GLY A 60 -4.02 7.79 -3.26
N ASN A 61 -4.08 8.06 -4.57
CA ASN A 61 -2.93 8.50 -5.38
C ASN A 61 -1.67 7.61 -5.26
N GLY A 62 -1.83 6.30 -5.05
CA GLY A 62 -0.72 5.36 -4.89
C GLY A 62 -0.13 5.31 -3.47
N GLU A 63 -0.59 6.16 -2.57
CA GLU A 63 -0.16 6.19 -1.16
C GLU A 63 -1.18 5.55 -0.23
N THR A 64 -0.67 5.00 0.88
CA THR A 64 -1.48 4.50 1.98
C THR A 64 -0.97 5.07 3.28
N VAL A 65 -1.82 5.84 3.97
CA VAL A 65 -1.52 6.49 5.24
C VAL A 65 -2.36 5.86 6.34
N THR A 66 -1.69 5.51 7.44
CA THR A 66 -2.33 4.92 8.62
C THR A 66 -2.36 5.93 9.76
N LEU A 67 -3.56 6.14 10.33
CA LEU A 67 -3.80 7.03 11.46
C LEU A 67 -4.19 6.19 12.69
N GLY A 68 -3.45 6.34 13.79
CA GLY A 68 -3.91 5.89 15.11
C GLY A 68 -4.93 6.88 15.66
N CYS A 69 -6.17 6.46 15.84
CA CYS A 69 -7.28 7.31 16.26
C CYS A 69 -7.53 7.20 17.77
N GLU A 70 -7.61 8.37 18.43
CA GLU A 70 -7.97 8.52 19.84
C GLU A 70 -9.26 9.33 20.01
N GLY A 71 -9.97 9.07 21.11
CA GLY A 71 -11.25 9.69 21.46
C GLY A 71 -12.44 8.85 21.02
N GLU A 72 -13.54 9.50 20.68
CA GLU A 72 -14.77 8.83 20.18
C GLU A 72 -14.58 8.39 18.72
N VAL A 73 -13.86 7.28 18.50
CA VAL A 73 -13.51 6.81 17.15
C VAL A 73 -14.73 6.41 16.33
N GLU A 74 -15.79 5.90 16.98
CA GLU A 74 -17.07 5.56 16.37
C GLU A 74 -17.73 6.77 15.70
N ALA A 75 -17.42 7.99 16.15
CA ALA A 75 -17.92 9.21 15.52
C ALA A 75 -17.49 9.32 14.04
N LEU A 76 -16.36 8.71 13.65
CA LEU A 76 -15.91 8.65 12.25
C LEU A 76 -16.89 7.95 11.30
N LEU A 77 -17.82 7.14 11.83
CA LEU A 77 -18.87 6.48 11.06
C LEU A 77 -20.02 7.44 10.71
N SER A 78 -20.09 8.59 11.40
CA SER A 78 -21.15 9.58 11.20
C SER A 78 -20.69 10.70 10.26
N PRO A 79 -21.62 11.27 9.44
CA PRO A 79 -21.31 12.41 8.61
C PRO A 79 -20.77 13.57 9.44
N GLY A 80 -19.64 14.09 9.00
CA GLY A 80 -19.04 15.26 9.59
C GLY A 80 -18.15 15.09 10.79
N ALA A 81 -17.73 13.85 11.05
CA ALA A 81 -16.54 13.64 11.85
C ALA A 81 -15.34 14.36 11.22
N ALA A 82 -14.53 14.98 12.09
CA ALA A 82 -13.23 15.48 11.72
C ALA A 82 -12.16 14.85 12.60
N PHE A 83 -10.92 15.02 12.20
CA PHE A 83 -9.78 14.72 13.05
C PHE A 83 -8.71 15.79 12.94
N VAL A 84 -7.92 15.93 13.99
CA VAL A 84 -6.67 16.71 13.97
C VAL A 84 -5.49 15.78 14.15
N LEU A 85 -4.43 16.05 13.40
CA LEU A 85 -3.18 15.29 13.49
C LEU A 85 -2.33 15.84 14.64
N TRP A 86 -1.63 14.96 15.33
CA TRP A 86 -0.71 15.33 16.39
C TRP A 86 0.47 14.34 16.45
N VAL A 87 1.57 14.81 17.05
CA VAL A 87 2.80 14.03 17.24
C VAL A 87 2.99 13.81 18.73
N PRO A 88 3.06 12.54 19.23
CA PRO A 88 3.11 12.27 20.66
C PRO A 88 4.33 12.78 21.37
N GLY A 89 5.49 12.71 20.71
CA GLY A 89 6.72 13.21 21.26
C GLY A 89 7.78 13.43 20.18
N PRO A 90 8.91 14.05 20.54
CA PRO A 90 9.97 14.38 19.60
C PRO A 90 10.57 13.15 18.90
N GLN A 91 10.56 11.97 19.55
CA GLN A 91 11.04 10.72 18.96
C GLN A 91 10.22 10.23 17.77
N ASP A 92 8.97 10.68 17.66
CA ASP A 92 8.06 10.29 16.57
C ASP A 92 8.10 11.29 15.40
N LEU A 93 8.90 12.36 15.50
CA LEU A 93 8.87 13.48 14.57
C LEU A 93 9.25 13.08 13.15
N ASP A 94 10.34 12.33 12.96
CA ASP A 94 10.80 11.90 11.62
C ASP A 94 9.77 10.99 10.95
N GLY A 95 9.19 10.06 11.71
CA GLY A 95 8.12 9.19 11.24
C GLY A 95 6.86 9.99 10.86
N ALA A 96 6.51 10.99 11.66
CA ALA A 96 5.38 11.87 11.37
C ALA A 96 5.63 12.74 10.14
N ILE A 97 6.84 13.27 9.92
CA ILE A 97 7.20 14.02 8.71
C ILE A 97 7.05 13.12 7.48
N ALA A 98 7.66 11.93 7.50
CA ALA A 98 7.54 10.98 6.40
C ALA A 98 6.09 10.55 6.12
N ALA A 99 5.24 10.43 7.14
CA ALA A 99 3.83 10.09 6.97
C ALA A 99 2.98 11.30 6.52
N LEU A 100 3.35 12.53 6.90
CA LEU A 100 2.73 13.76 6.42
C LEU A 100 3.03 14.00 4.94
N ASP A 101 4.23 13.65 4.47
CA ASP A 101 4.57 13.70 3.04
C ASP A 101 3.70 12.75 2.21
N ASP A 102 3.53 11.50 2.65
CA ASP A 102 2.57 10.57 2.01
C ASP A 102 1.15 11.13 2.06
N PHE A 103 0.74 11.69 3.21
CA PHE A 103 -0.61 12.24 3.37
C PHE A 103 -0.84 13.41 2.42
N ARG A 104 0.16 14.27 2.22
CA ARG A 104 0.10 15.35 1.22
C ARG A 104 -0.03 14.80 -0.20
N THR A 105 0.72 13.76 -0.55
CA THR A 105 0.62 13.09 -1.86
C THR A 105 -0.77 12.46 -2.05
N LEU A 106 -1.28 11.78 -1.03
CA LEU A 106 -2.62 11.19 -1.00
C LEU A 106 -3.72 12.24 -1.22
N LEU A 107 -3.58 13.44 -0.65
CA LEU A 107 -4.53 14.54 -0.81
C LEU A 107 -4.36 15.34 -2.12
N GLY A 108 -3.27 15.12 -2.85
CA GLY A 108 -2.96 15.84 -4.09
C GLY A 108 -3.97 15.58 -5.23
N PRO A 109 -3.95 16.40 -6.29
CA PRO A 109 -4.82 16.22 -7.44
C PRO A 109 -4.33 15.06 -8.34
N GLY A 110 -4.90 13.87 -8.15
CA GLY A 110 -5.01 12.82 -9.17
C GLY A 110 -3.75 12.01 -9.51
N MET A 111 -4.03 10.81 -10.03
CA MET A 111 -3.21 9.61 -10.16
C MET A 111 -1.77 9.81 -10.67
N GLN A 112 -0.79 9.58 -9.79
CA GLN A 112 0.60 9.34 -10.23
C GLN A 112 0.67 7.98 -10.93
N GLU A 113 1.40 7.89 -12.04
CA GLU A 113 1.68 6.59 -12.64
C GLU A 113 2.39 5.69 -11.63
N PRO A 114 2.03 4.39 -11.55
CA PRO A 114 2.73 3.47 -10.68
C PRO A 114 4.22 3.50 -10.97
N LEU A 115 5.03 3.72 -9.92
CA LEU A 115 6.48 3.71 -10.03
C LEU A 115 6.94 2.44 -10.77
N PRO A 116 8.00 2.50 -11.61
CA PRO A 116 8.49 1.34 -12.34
C PRO A 116 8.74 0.10 -11.47
N ARG A 117 9.17 0.33 -10.22
CA ARG A 117 9.35 -0.73 -9.21
C ARG A 117 8.03 -1.44 -8.87
N SER A 118 6.92 -0.71 -8.80
CA SER A 118 5.58 -1.28 -8.54
C SER A 118 5.13 -2.18 -9.67
N LYS A 119 5.33 -1.76 -10.93
CA LYS A 119 5.04 -2.61 -12.11
C LYS A 119 5.86 -3.90 -12.10
N GLN A 120 7.14 -3.82 -11.74
CA GLN A 120 7.99 -5.00 -11.62
C GLN A 120 7.54 -5.96 -10.51
N LEU A 121 7.18 -5.45 -9.34
CA LEU A 121 6.65 -6.26 -8.24
C LEU A 121 5.33 -6.94 -8.65
N GLN A 122 4.46 -6.21 -9.36
CA GLN A 122 3.23 -6.77 -9.91
C GLN A 122 3.52 -7.93 -10.87
N SER A 123 4.50 -7.79 -11.78
CA SER A 123 4.88 -8.89 -12.68
C SER A 123 5.34 -10.15 -11.93
N TYR A 124 6.02 -10.00 -10.78
CA TYR A 124 6.42 -11.15 -9.96
C TYR A 124 5.22 -11.85 -9.31
N LEU A 125 4.22 -11.09 -8.85
CA LEU A 125 3.00 -11.65 -8.29
C LEU A 125 2.16 -12.35 -9.37
N ILE A 126 2.00 -11.72 -10.54
CA ILE A 126 1.32 -12.33 -11.70
C ILE A 126 2.01 -13.65 -12.10
N ALA A 127 3.34 -13.69 -12.12
CA ALA A 127 4.09 -14.91 -12.44
C ALA A 127 3.86 -16.02 -11.40
N LEU A 128 3.83 -15.67 -10.11
CA LEU A 128 3.53 -16.61 -9.03
C LEU A 128 2.11 -17.17 -9.15
N ASP A 129 1.11 -16.31 -9.35
CA ASP A 129 -0.29 -16.72 -9.43
C ASP A 129 -0.51 -17.68 -10.61
N ALA A 130 0.10 -17.37 -11.77
CA ALA A 130 0.05 -18.24 -12.93
C ALA A 130 0.75 -19.59 -12.70
N GLU A 131 1.92 -19.61 -12.05
CA GLU A 131 2.58 -20.88 -11.70
C GLU A 131 1.74 -21.71 -10.71
N ARG A 132 1.15 -21.08 -9.69
CA ARG A 132 0.27 -21.74 -8.72
C ARG A 132 -1.01 -22.28 -9.37
N ALA A 133 -1.47 -21.67 -10.46
CA ALA A 133 -2.55 -22.17 -11.29
C ALA A 133 -2.13 -23.30 -12.26
N GLY A 134 -0.85 -23.71 -12.25
CA GLY A 134 -0.31 -24.78 -13.09
C GLY A 134 0.08 -24.34 -14.51
N ALA A 135 0.17 -23.03 -14.77
CA ALA A 135 0.57 -22.52 -16.07
C ALA A 135 2.02 -22.91 -16.41
N SER A 136 2.29 -23.20 -17.69
CA SER A 136 3.66 -23.44 -18.12
C SER A 136 4.45 -22.13 -18.13
N TYR A 137 5.79 -22.21 -18.02
CA TYR A 137 6.61 -20.98 -18.11
C TYR A 137 6.45 -20.25 -19.46
N ARG A 138 6.01 -20.94 -20.52
CA ARG A 138 5.68 -20.30 -21.79
C ARG A 138 4.42 -19.46 -21.66
N ASP A 139 3.38 -19.98 -21.01
CA ASP A 139 2.13 -19.26 -20.77
C ASP A 139 2.37 -18.05 -19.87
N ILE A 140 3.23 -18.20 -18.86
CA ILE A 140 3.68 -17.07 -18.02
C ILE A 140 4.42 -16.03 -18.87
N ALA A 141 5.27 -16.44 -19.82
CA ALA A 141 5.94 -15.50 -20.73
C ALA A 141 4.95 -14.73 -21.60
N ILE A 142 3.91 -15.40 -22.11
CA ILE A 142 2.83 -14.76 -22.88
C ILE A 142 2.07 -13.76 -22.00
N LEU A 143 1.76 -14.13 -20.75
CA LEU A 143 1.06 -13.27 -19.81
C LEU A 143 1.85 -11.99 -19.45
N LEU A 144 3.18 -12.10 -19.29
CA LEU A 144 4.03 -10.98 -18.89
C LEU A 144 4.48 -10.10 -20.07
N TYR A 145 4.70 -10.68 -21.24
CA TYR A 145 5.38 -10.02 -22.37
C TYR A 145 4.55 -9.99 -23.66
N GLY A 146 3.41 -10.67 -23.69
CA GLY A 146 2.58 -10.83 -24.89
C GLY A 146 3.01 -12.01 -25.77
N GLU A 147 2.07 -12.46 -26.61
CA GLU A 147 2.24 -13.64 -27.45
C GLU A 147 3.34 -13.46 -28.51
N GLU A 148 3.40 -12.30 -29.16
CA GLU A 148 4.41 -12.01 -30.19
C GLU A 148 5.84 -12.08 -29.64
N ALA A 149 6.08 -11.47 -28.47
CA ALA A 149 7.38 -11.49 -27.82
C ALA A 149 7.75 -12.91 -27.38
N ALA A 150 6.80 -13.65 -26.80
CA ALA A 150 7.00 -15.04 -26.42
C ALA A 150 7.35 -15.91 -27.64
N ALA A 151 6.61 -15.80 -28.74
CA ALA A 151 6.88 -16.54 -29.97
C ALA A 151 8.30 -16.27 -30.50
N LYS A 152 8.72 -15.00 -30.51
CA LYS A 152 10.03 -14.56 -31.02
C LYS A 152 11.19 -15.02 -30.13
N HIS A 153 11.07 -14.92 -28.81
CA HIS A 153 12.20 -15.05 -27.89
C HIS A 153 12.24 -16.38 -27.12
N TRP A 154 11.15 -17.14 -27.06
CA TRP A 154 11.10 -18.39 -26.27
C TRP A 154 12.06 -19.47 -26.74
N ARG A 155 12.29 -19.56 -28.06
CA ARG A 155 13.23 -20.52 -28.67
C ARG A 155 14.66 -19.99 -28.79
N ASN A 156 14.93 -18.77 -28.29
CA ASN A 156 16.27 -18.19 -28.38
C ASN A 156 17.28 -19.03 -27.57
N PRO A 157 18.42 -19.44 -28.17
CA PRO A 157 19.47 -20.20 -27.48
C PRO A 157 20.05 -19.52 -26.24
N ALA A 158 20.03 -18.17 -26.21
CA ALA A 158 20.53 -17.38 -25.09
C ALA A 158 19.64 -17.48 -23.82
N ARG A 159 18.44 -18.05 -23.92
CA ARG A 159 17.51 -18.34 -22.80
C ARG A 159 17.06 -17.15 -21.95
N HIS A 160 17.37 -15.90 -22.32
CA HIS A 160 17.02 -14.69 -21.56
C HIS A 160 15.57 -14.65 -21.08
N MET A 161 14.60 -14.96 -21.96
CA MET A 161 13.18 -14.96 -21.58
C MET A 161 12.83 -16.07 -20.58
N LYS A 162 13.40 -17.27 -20.74
CA LYS A 162 13.17 -18.37 -19.81
C LYS A 162 13.74 -18.04 -18.42
N ASP A 163 14.91 -17.43 -18.41
CA ASP A 163 15.57 -17.05 -17.16
C ASP A 163 14.86 -15.87 -16.48
N ALA A 164 14.36 -14.90 -17.26
CA ALA A 164 13.52 -13.83 -16.75
C ALA A 164 12.22 -14.35 -16.12
N VAL A 165 11.53 -15.31 -16.76
CA VAL A 165 10.31 -15.93 -16.21
C VAL A 165 10.63 -16.72 -14.93
N ARG A 166 11.67 -17.56 -14.94
CA ARG A 166 12.12 -18.27 -13.71
C ARG A 166 12.44 -17.31 -12.59
N TYR A 167 13.12 -16.22 -12.92
CA TYR A 167 13.46 -15.19 -11.96
C TYR A 167 12.20 -14.53 -11.39
N ALA A 168 11.22 -14.18 -12.24
CA ALA A 168 9.96 -13.59 -11.82
C ALA A 168 9.19 -14.50 -10.86
N VAL A 169 9.04 -15.79 -11.20
CA VAL A 169 8.40 -16.80 -10.34
C VAL A 169 9.12 -16.90 -8.99
N ARG A 170 10.45 -17.06 -9.00
CA ARG A 170 11.25 -17.14 -7.76
C ARG A 170 11.11 -15.88 -6.89
N ARG A 171 11.06 -14.70 -7.52
CA ARG A 171 10.85 -13.43 -6.81
C ARG A 171 9.44 -13.32 -6.25
N GLY A 172 8.43 -13.84 -6.95
CA GLY A 172 7.06 -13.95 -6.47
C GLY A 172 6.97 -14.79 -5.20
N TRP A 173 7.54 -16.00 -5.20
CA TRP A 173 7.65 -16.84 -4.01
C TRP A 173 8.33 -16.12 -2.85
N ALA A 174 9.50 -15.53 -3.10
CA ALA A 174 10.23 -14.79 -2.07
C ALA A 174 9.42 -13.63 -1.48
N LEU A 175 8.56 -12.97 -2.27
CA LEU A 175 7.63 -11.96 -1.74
C LEU A 175 6.57 -12.60 -0.86
N MET A 176 5.89 -13.66 -1.32
CA MET A 176 4.82 -14.36 -0.60
C MET A 176 5.32 -14.95 0.74
N GLU A 177 6.54 -15.48 0.78
CA GLU A 177 7.17 -16.09 1.96
C GLU A 177 7.71 -15.06 2.98
N GLY A 178 7.23 -13.82 2.91
CA GLY A 178 7.55 -12.77 3.88
C GLY A 178 8.54 -11.71 3.40
N GLY A 179 9.09 -11.83 2.19
CA GLY A 179 9.96 -10.82 1.60
C GLY A 179 9.29 -9.46 1.40
N TYR A 180 7.96 -9.42 1.31
CA TYR A 180 7.18 -8.19 1.25
C TYR A 180 7.42 -7.26 2.46
N ARG A 181 7.81 -7.78 3.63
CA ARG A 181 8.03 -6.97 4.85
C ARG A 181 9.12 -5.91 4.67
N ARG A 182 10.09 -6.16 3.78
CA ARG A 182 11.12 -5.18 3.42
C ARG A 182 10.58 -3.98 2.66
N LEU A 183 9.39 -4.10 2.06
CA LEU A 183 8.70 -3.00 1.38
C LEU A 183 8.00 -2.07 2.37
N LEU A 184 7.77 -2.51 3.61
CA LEU A 184 7.19 -1.69 4.68
C LEU A 184 8.24 -0.76 5.31
N LEU A 185 9.52 -1.12 5.18
CA LEU A 185 10.62 -0.28 5.60
C LEU A 185 10.77 0.86 4.59
N LYS A 186 10.33 2.06 4.95
CA LYS A 186 10.67 3.24 4.16
C LYS A 186 12.18 3.44 4.14
N PRO A 187 12.79 3.77 3.00
CA PRO A 187 14.16 4.24 3.01
C PRO A 187 14.23 5.45 3.94
N GLN A 188 15.14 5.38 4.91
CA GLN A 188 15.42 6.48 5.82
C GLN A 188 15.75 7.70 4.95
N TRP A 189 15.07 8.82 5.17
CA TRP A 189 15.41 10.07 4.50
C TRP A 189 16.89 10.39 4.79
N ALA A 190 17.74 10.23 3.77
CA ALA A 190 19.05 10.83 3.77
C ALA A 190 18.83 12.25 3.22
N GLY A 191 18.84 13.25 4.10
CA GLY A 191 18.75 14.65 3.68
C GLY A 191 19.85 15.00 2.68
N PRO A 192 19.70 16.10 1.92
CA PRO A 192 20.78 16.57 1.06
C PRO A 192 22.03 16.85 1.90
N ALA A 193 23.16 16.30 1.44
CA ALA A 193 24.49 16.55 1.99
C ALA A 193 24.95 18.00 1.78
#